data_AF-A0A955AJN8-F1
#
_entry.id   AF-A0A955AJN8-F1
#
_cell.length_a   1.000
_cell.length_b   1.000
_cell.length_c   1.000
_cell.angle_alpha   90.00
_cell.angle_beta   90.00
_cell.angle_gamma   90.00
#
_symmetry.space_group_name_H-M   'P 1'
#
loop_
_entity.id
_entity.type
_entity.pdbx_description
1 polymer ?
#
loop_
_entity_poly.entity_id
_entity_poly.type
_entity_poly.pdbx_seq_one_letter_code
_entity_poly.pdbx_strand_id
1 'polypeptide(L)'
;WRVMFVCHLGRDCPEMDCEVIFETSEWKSVYSVLGRKIPEQGCPSLNEVVRAIAQLGGFIDRPKDNPGTQTLWVGLQRAYDLSNAWNCFGPGAKNFSTS
;
A
#
# COMPACT_ATOMS: atom_id res chain seq x y z
N TRP A 1 -3.19 3.22 16.27
CA TRP A 1 -3.21 4.64 15.87
C TRP A 1 -3.15 4.83 14.34
N ARG A 2 -2.15 4.31 13.61
CA ARG A 2 -2.05 4.46 12.12
C ARG A 2 -3.26 3.91 11.33
N VAL A 3 -3.84 2.76 11.73
CA VAL A 3 -4.97 2.12 11.01
C VAL A 3 -6.26 2.96 11.02
N MET A 4 -6.61 3.57 12.16
CA MET A 4 -7.81 4.42 12.27
C MET A 4 -7.69 5.68 11.42
N PHE A 5 -6.49 6.28 11.37
CA PHE A 5 -6.19 7.45 10.56
C PHE A 5 -6.29 7.14 9.06
N VAL A 6 -5.75 6.00 8.61
CA VAL A 6 -5.86 5.54 7.22
C VAL A 6 -7.31 5.23 6.84
N CYS A 7 -8.08 4.57 7.73
CA CYS A 7 -9.51 4.33 7.52
C CYS A 7 -10.33 5.62 7.36
N HIS A 8 -10.02 6.65 8.17
CA HIS A 8 -10.73 7.92 8.15
C HIS A 8 -10.37 8.73 6.90
N LEU A 9 -9.07 8.89 6.60
CA LEU A 9 -8.61 9.64 5.43
C LEU A 9 -9.00 8.98 4.10
N GLY A 10 -9.00 7.64 4.02
CA GLY A 10 -9.44 6.94 2.81
C GLY A 10 -10.92 7.17 2.46
N ARG A 11 -11.73 7.62 3.44
CA ARG A 11 -13.15 7.97 3.26
C ARG A 11 -13.34 9.47 3.02
N ASP A 12 -12.63 10.31 3.77
CA ASP A 12 -12.86 11.75 3.75
C ASP A 12 -12.05 12.48 2.68
N CYS A 13 -10.91 11.92 2.25
CA CYS A 13 -10.02 12.51 1.24
C CYS A 13 -9.48 11.44 0.27
N PRO A 14 -10.34 10.81 -0.54
CA PRO A 14 -9.97 9.67 -1.38
C PRO A 14 -8.97 10.03 -2.51
N GLU A 15 -8.99 11.27 -2.98
CA GLU A 15 -8.17 11.77 -4.11
C GLU A 15 -6.77 12.26 -3.68
N MET A 16 -6.45 12.22 -2.38
CA MET A 16 -5.14 12.66 -1.90
C MET A 16 -4.02 11.73 -2.39
N ASP A 17 -2.84 12.28 -2.63
CA ASP A 17 -1.63 11.52 -2.95
C ASP A 17 -1.33 10.48 -1.87
N CYS A 18 -1.11 9.22 -2.26
CA CYS A 18 -0.85 8.16 -1.28
C CYS A 18 0.48 8.37 -0.54
N GLU A 19 1.43 9.08 -1.13
CA GLU A 19 2.76 9.35 -0.54
C GLU A 19 2.73 10.28 0.68
N VAL A 20 1.60 10.94 0.94
CA VAL A 20 1.38 11.69 2.19
C VAL A 20 1.34 10.74 3.40
N ILE A 21 0.95 9.47 3.20
CA ILE A 21 0.68 8.50 4.26
C ILE A 21 1.55 7.25 4.16
N PHE A 22 1.91 6.86 2.94
CA PHE A 22 2.64 5.64 2.63
C PHE A 22 3.97 5.96 1.96
N GLU A 23 5.04 5.31 2.40
CA GLU A 23 6.30 5.41 1.69
C GLU A 23 6.22 4.74 0.31
N THR A 24 7.09 5.18 -0.61
CA THR A 24 7.13 4.64 -1.96
C THR A 24 7.35 3.11 -1.99
N SER A 25 8.11 2.55 -1.04
CA SER A 25 8.29 1.11 -0.90
C SER A 25 7.03 0.38 -0.42
N GLU A 26 6.21 1.02 0.43
CA GLU A 26 4.99 0.43 0.98
C GLU A 26 3.98 0.19 -0.15
N TRP A 27 3.68 1.21 -0.95
CA TRP A 27 2.65 1.06 -1.98
C TRP A 27 3.16 0.31 -3.23
N LYS A 28 4.44 0.48 -3.63
CA LYS A 28 5.00 -0.25 -4.79
C LYS A 28 5.10 -1.75 -4.53
N SER A 29 5.49 -2.15 -3.31
CA SER A 29 5.56 -3.56 -2.95
C SER A 29 4.18 -4.23 -2.99
N VAL A 30 3.14 -3.55 -2.48
CA VAL A 30 1.75 -4.01 -2.56
C VAL A 30 1.29 -4.14 -4.01
N TYR A 31 1.55 -3.13 -4.86
CA TYR A 31 1.20 -3.18 -6.28
C TYR A 31 1.91 -4.33 -7.00
N SER A 32 3.20 -4.53 -6.72
CA SER A 32 3.99 -5.62 -7.30
C SER A 32 3.44 -6.99 -6.92
N VAL A 33 3.06 -7.21 -5.66
CA VAL A 33 2.48 -8.50 -5.20
C VAL A 33 1.11 -8.76 -5.81
N LEU A 34 0.30 -7.72 -6.00
CA LEU A 34 -1.00 -7.82 -6.65
C LEU A 34 -0.90 -7.87 -8.19
N GLY A 35 0.31 -7.83 -8.77
CA GLY A 35 0.51 -7.82 -10.22
C GLY A 35 -0.04 -6.56 -10.91
N ARG A 36 -0.18 -5.46 -10.17
CA ARG A 36 -0.69 -4.19 -10.70
C ARG A 36 0.43 -3.40 -11.37
N LYS A 37 0.09 -2.66 -12.42
CA LYS A 37 1.04 -1.74 -13.06
C LYS A 37 1.37 -0.60 -12.09
N ILE A 38 2.66 -0.44 -11.79
CA ILE A 38 3.17 0.70 -11.03
C ILE A 38 3.17 1.91 -11.99
N PRO A 39 2.55 3.05 -11.62
CA PRO A 39 2.62 4.27 -12.41
C PRO A 39 4.08 4.72 -12.60
N GLU A 40 4.44 5.10 -13.83
CA GLU A 40 5.77 5.62 -14.15
C GLU A 40 5.97 7.06 -13.65
N GLN A 41 4.87 7.80 -13.50
CA GLN A 41 4.84 9.19 -13.06
C GLN A 41 3.77 9.36 -11.98
N GLY A 42 4.13 10.07 -10.91
CA GLY A 42 3.24 10.32 -9.78
C GLY A 42 2.98 9.08 -8.92
N CYS A 43 2.15 9.29 -7.89
CA CYS A 43 1.70 8.23 -7.01
C CYS A 43 0.18 8.00 -7.22
N PRO A 44 -0.31 6.77 -7.00
CA PRO A 44 -1.75 6.51 -7.04
C PRO A 44 -2.47 7.27 -5.93
N SER A 45 -3.80 7.37 -6.07
CA SER A 45 -4.62 7.99 -5.03
C SER A 45 -4.59 7.16 -3.73
N LEU A 46 -4.79 7.83 -2.60
CA LEU A 46 -4.84 7.19 -1.29
C LEU A 46 -5.90 6.09 -1.27
N ASN A 47 -7.07 6.31 -1.88
CA ASN A 47 -8.13 5.31 -1.92
C ASN A 47 -7.71 4.03 -2.67
N GLU A 48 -7.02 4.18 -3.81
CA GLU A 48 -6.53 3.03 -4.59
C GLU A 48 -5.52 2.19 -3.80
N VAL A 49 -4.58 2.86 -3.10
CA VAL A 49 -3.60 2.17 -2.26
C VAL A 49 -4.26 1.51 -1.06
N VAL A 50 -5.20 2.19 -0.39
CA VAL A 50 -5.95 1.62 0.74
C VAL A 50 -6.75 0.40 0.32
N ARG A 51 -7.40 0.42 -0.85
CA ARG A 51 -8.09 -0.74 -1.43
C ARG A 51 -7.14 -1.86 -1.80
N ALA A 52 -5.96 -1.54 -2.35
CA ALA A 52 -4.93 -2.53 -2.67
C ALA A 52 -4.40 -3.22 -1.40
N ILE A 53 -4.10 -2.45 -0.36
CA ILE A 53 -3.69 -2.97 0.94
C ILE A 53 -4.79 -3.85 1.54
N ALA A 54 -6.05 -3.40 1.49
CA ALA A 54 -7.17 -4.18 1.98
C ALA A 54 -7.32 -5.53 1.23
N GLN A 55 -7.01 -5.58 -0.08
CA GLN A 55 -7.02 -6.83 -0.84
C GLN A 55 -6.01 -7.84 -0.31
N LEU A 56 -4.83 -7.38 0.14
CA LEU A 56 -3.90 -8.25 0.87
C LEU A 56 -4.52 -8.80 2.15
N GLY A 57 -5.46 -8.09 2.78
CA GLY A 57 -6.21 -8.56 3.95
C GLY A 57 -7.45 -9.40 3.64
N GLY A 58 -7.70 -9.76 2.38
CA GLY A 58 -8.86 -10.55 1.96
C GLY A 58 -10.09 -9.73 1.57
N PHE A 59 -9.95 -8.41 1.39
CA PHE A 59 -11.02 -7.58 0.82
C PHE A 59 -11.23 -7.91 -0.66
N ILE A 60 -12.49 -7.99 -1.07
CA ILE A 60 -12.87 -8.12 -2.48
C ILE A 60 -13.28 -6.74 -2.97
N ASP A 61 -12.56 -6.23 -3.96
CA ASP A 61 -12.78 -4.88 -4.49
C ASP A 61 -14.10 -4.80 -5.25
N ARG A 62 -15.08 -4.11 -4.66
CA ARG A 62 -16.38 -3.86 -5.27
C ARG A 62 -16.64 -2.35 -5.31
N PRO A 63 -17.30 -1.83 -6.37
CA PRO A 63 -17.45 -0.39 -6.58
C PRO A 63 -18.12 0.38 -5.42
N LYS A 64 -19.02 -0.27 -4.67
CA LYS A 64 -19.78 0.35 -3.58
C LYS A 64 -19.30 -0.03 -2.18
N ASP A 65 -18.39 -1.00 -2.08
CA ASP A 65 -17.93 -1.49 -0.79
C ASP A 65 -16.66 -0.76 -0.38
N ASN A 66 -16.55 -0.49 0.92
CA ASN A 66 -15.35 0.06 1.53
C ASN A 66 -14.67 -1.02 2.37
N PRO A 67 -13.33 -1.03 2.43
CA PRO A 67 -12.61 -1.93 3.32
C PRO A 67 -13.09 -1.82 4.78
N GLY A 68 -13.27 -2.98 5.41
CA GLY A 68 -13.49 -3.07 6.84
C GLY A 68 -12.20 -2.86 7.62
N THR A 69 -12.31 -2.48 8.90
CA THR A 69 -11.15 -2.22 9.75
C THR A 69 -10.26 -3.45 9.92
N GLN A 70 -10.84 -4.65 10.01
CA GLN A 70 -10.09 -5.89 10.16
C GLN A 70 -9.29 -6.24 8.91
N THR A 71 -9.89 -6.17 7.72
CA THR A 71 -9.19 -6.46 6.47
C THR A 71 -8.08 -5.45 6.23
N LEU A 72 -8.32 -4.17 6.54
CA LEU A 72 -7.28 -3.16 6.42
C LEU A 72 -6.13 -3.38 7.42
N TRP A 73 -6.43 -3.77 8.66
CA TRP A 73 -5.40 -4.06 9.67
C TRP A 73 -4.49 -5.21 9.23
N VAL A 74 -5.06 -6.34 8.77
CA VAL A 74 -4.29 -7.47 8.24
C VAL A 74 -3.49 -7.05 7.01
N GLY A 75 -4.11 -6.28 6.11
CA GLY A 75 -3.46 -5.77 4.91
C GLY A 75 -2.25 -4.90 5.22
N LEU A 76 -2.36 -4.00 6.20
CA LEU A 76 -1.29 -3.09 6.62
C LEU A 76 -0.09 -3.84 7.22
N GLN A 77 -0.33 -4.89 8.01
CA GLN A 77 0.75 -5.74 8.52
C GLN A 77 1.52 -6.40 7.36
N ARG A 78 0.79 -6.96 6.38
CA ARG A 78 1.41 -7.55 5.18
C ARG A 78 2.16 -6.51 4.35
N ALA A 79 1.58 -5.33 4.14
CA ALA A 79 2.23 -4.24 3.41
C ALA A 79 3.54 -3.80 4.07
N TYR A 80 3.60 -3.77 5.41
CA TYR A 80 4.83 -3.45 6.14
C TYR A 80 5.93 -4.48 5.90
N ASP A 81 5.60 -5.78 5.99
CA ASP A 81 6.56 -6.86 5.72
C ASP A 81 7.05 -6.83 4.26
N LEU A 82 6.13 -6.58 3.33
CA LEU A 82 6.45 -6.43 1.90
C LEU A 82 7.31 -5.20 1.62
N SER A 83 7.09 -4.08 2.31
CA SER A 83 7.92 -2.87 2.22
C SER A 83 9.35 -3.16 2.65
N ASN A 84 9.53 -3.90 3.76
CA ASN A 84 10.85 -4.32 4.21
C ASN A 84 11.53 -5.23 3.17
N ALA A 85 10.81 -6.21 2.62
CA ALA A 85 11.32 -7.07 1.56
C ALA A 85 11.70 -6.28 0.30
N TRP A 86 10.90 -5.28 -0.08
CA TRP A 86 11.17 -4.38 -1.20
C TRP A 86 12.43 -3.55 -0.98
N ASN A 87 12.64 -3.03 0.22
CA ASN A 87 13.85 -2.28 0.54
C ASN A 87 15.11 -3.17 0.59
N CYS A 88 14.96 -4.42 1.01
CA CYS A 88 16.07 -5.39 1.07
C CYS A 88 16.45 -5.99 -0.28
N PHE A 89 15.47 -6.33 -1.13
CA PHE A 89 15.68 -7.14 -2.34
C PHE A 89 15.04 -6.55 -3.61
N GLY A 90 14.27 -5.48 -3.47
CA GLY A 90 13.54 -4.87 -4.58
C GLY A 90 14.43 -4.00 -5.48
N PRO A 91 13.88 -3.51 -6.59
CA PRO A 91 14.59 -2.64 -7.52
C PRO A 91 14.98 -1.33 -6.81
N GLY A 92 16.28 -1.14 -6.60
CA GLY A 92 16.84 -0.01 -5.85
C GLY A 92 17.44 -0.38 -4.48
N ALA A 93 17.36 -1.64 -4.06
CA ALA A 93 18.09 -2.12 -2.88
C ALA A 93 19.59 -1.88 -3.06
N LYS A 94 20.23 -1.30 -2.04
CA LYS A 94 21.68 -1.11 -2.03
C LYS A 94 22.31 -2.49 -1.97
N ASN A 95 22.78 -3.00 -3.11
CA ASN A 95 23.66 -4.14 -3.11
C ASN A 95 24.84 -3.79 -2.20
N PHE A 96 25.01 -4.54 -1.12
CA PHE A 96 26.25 -4.47 -0.35
C PHE A 96 27.33 -4.96 -1.31
N SER A 97 27.98 -4.02 -2.00
CA SER A 97 29.22 -4.28 -2.72
C SER A 97 30.23 -4.73 -1.67
N THR A 98 30.34 -6.04 -1.49
CA THR A 98 31.42 -6.68 -0.76
C THR A 98 32.72 -6.22 -1.39
N SER A 99 33.46 -5.41 -0.63
CA SER A 99 34.87 -5.06 -0.89
C SER A 99 35.75 -6.28 -0.67
#